data_AF-Q75WR7-F1
#
_entry.id   AF-Q75WR7-F1
#
_cell.length_a   1.000
_cell.length_b   1.000
_cell.length_c   1.000
_cell.angle_alpha   90.00
_cell.angle_beta   90.00
_cell.angle_gamma   90.00
#
_symmetry.space_group_name_H-M   'P 1'
#
loop_
_entity.id
_entity.type
_entity.pdbx_description
1 polymer ?
#
loop_
_entity_poly.entity_id
_entity_poly.type
_entity_poly.pdbx_seq_one_letter_code
_entity_poly.pdbx_strand_id
1 'polypeptide(L)' 'NTTICMGFCYSRDSNMRDILGPRFLVQRGCTYDKVEYHTAILPGCPIEANPVFTYPVAL' A
#
# COMPACT_ATOMS: atom_id res chain seq x y z
N ASN A 1 13.23 10.52 3.82
CA ASN A 1 12.82 10.12 2.45
C ASN A 1 12.54 8.63 2.45
N THR A 2 11.46 8.20 1.80
CA THR A 2 11.09 6.77 1.67
C THR A 2 10.66 6.49 0.22
N THR A 3 10.65 5.23 -0.19
CA THR A 3 10.13 4.77 -1.49
C THR A 3 8.70 4.26 -1.34
N ILE A 4 7.85 4.59 -2.32
CA ILE A 4 6.44 4.18 -2.35
C ILE A 4 6.03 3.80 -3.77
N CYS A 5 5.01 2.94 -3.89
CA CYS A 5 4.46 2.54 -5.18
C CYS A 5 3.61 3.67 -5.78
N MET A 6 3.92 4.07 -7.00
CA MET A 6 3.13 5.04 -7.77
C MET A 6 3.16 4.65 -9.25
N GLY A 7 2.03 4.79 -9.94
CA GLY A 7 1.92 4.51 -11.37
C GLY A 7 0.48 4.21 -11.79
N PHE A 8 0.32 3.78 -13.04
CA PHE A 8 -0.97 3.40 -13.61
C PHE A 8 -1.05 1.88 -13.78
N CYS A 9 -2.21 1.31 -13.50
CA CYS A 9 -2.52 -0.09 -13.80
C CYS A 9 -3.70 -0.16 -14.77
N TYR A 10 -3.59 -1.05 -15.77
CA TYR A 10 -4.67 -1.31 -16.70
C TYR A 10 -5.78 -2.11 -16.01
N SER A 11 -7.01 -1.62 -16.10
CA SER A 11 -8.21 -2.32 -15.64
C SER A 11 -9.16 -2.55 -16.81
N ARG A 12 -9.97 -3.60 -16.72
CA ARG A 12 -11.00 -3.93 -17.70
C ARG A 12 -12.28 -4.29 -16.95
N ASP A 13 -13.38 -3.75 -17.43
CA ASP A 13 -14.73 -4.11 -16.97
C ASP A 13 -15.42 -5.00 -18.01
N SER A 14 -16.37 -5.82 -17.55
CA SER A 14 -17.19 -6.68 -18.40
C SER A 14 -18.52 -5.98 -18.70
N ASN A 15 -18.90 -5.95 -19.97
CA ASN A 15 -20.22 -5.45 -20.38
C ASN A 15 -21.36 -6.43 -20.03
N MET A 16 -21.04 -7.67 -19.64
CA MET A 16 -22.02 -8.65 -19.13
C MET A 16 -22.11 -8.55 -17.61
N ARG A 17 -22.92 -7.60 -17.14
CA ARG A 17 -23.09 -7.26 -15.70
C ARG A 17 -23.59 -8.43 -14.82
N ASP A 18 -24.35 -9.38 -15.38
CA ASP A 18 -25.10 -10.37 -14.58
C ASP A 18 -24.67 -11.85 -14.76
N ILE A 19 -23.86 -12.19 -15.77
CA ILE A 19 -23.48 -13.59 -16.05
C ILE A 19 -22.11 -13.96 -15.48
N LEU A 20 -21.22 -12.96 -15.34
CA LEU A 20 -19.88 -13.14 -14.80
C LEU A 20 -19.84 -12.47 -13.42
N GLY A 21 -20.06 -13.26 -12.37
CA GLY A 21 -20.04 -12.74 -11.00
C GLY A 21 -18.72 -12.05 -10.62
N PRO A 22 -18.66 -11.36 -9.47
CA PRO A 22 -17.52 -10.51 -9.07
C PRO A 22 -16.16 -11.22 -9.02
N ARG A 23 -16.12 -12.56 -9.00
CA ARG A 23 -14.88 -13.35 -9.10
C ARG A 23 -14.19 -13.28 -10.47
N PHE A 24 -14.89 -12.90 -11.54
CA PHE A 24 -14.32 -12.77 -12.89
C PHE A 24 -13.78 -11.35 -13.20
N LEU A 25 -14.01 -10.39 -12.31
CA LEU A 25 -13.53 -9.01 -12.42
C LEU A 25 -12.39 -8.77 -11.43
N VAL A 26 -11.25 -9.42 -11.65
CA VAL A 26 -10.03 -9.18 -10.85
C VAL A 26 -9.32 -7.95 -11.40
N GLN A 27 -9.47 -6.83 -10.70
CA GLN A 27 -8.74 -5.60 -10.99
C GLN A 27 -7.41 -5.58 -10.21
N ARG A 28 -6.34 -5.11 -10.86
CA ARG A 28 -5.04 -4.93 -10.23
C ARG A 28 -4.81 -3.45 -9.93
N GLY A 29 -4.26 -3.18 -8.75
CA GLY A 29 -3.82 -1.84 -8.35
C GLY A 29 -2.30 -1.76 -8.27
N CYS A 30 -1.76 -0.54 -8.37
CA CYS A 30 -0.36 -0.27 -8.07
C CYS A 30 -0.20 -0.34 -6.55
N THR A 31 0.43 -1.39 -6.05
CA THR A 31 0.61 -1.66 -4.62
C THR A 31 1.93 -2.40 -4.37
N TYR A 32 2.29 -2.55 -3.11
CA TYR A 32 3.53 -3.19 -2.68
C TYR A 32 3.56 -4.68 -3.06
N ASP A 33 4.64 -5.10 -3.72
CA ASP A 33 4.99 -6.52 -3.89
C ASP A 33 5.91 -6.99 -2.75
N LYS A 34 6.89 -6.17 -2.39
CA LYS A 34 7.82 -6.39 -1.28
C LYS A 34 7.94 -5.13 -0.43
N VAL A 35 8.00 -5.34 0.88
CA VAL A 35 8.05 -4.26 1.88
C VAL A 35 9.17 -4.56 2.86
N GLU A 36 9.96 -3.54 3.18
CA GLU A 36 10.86 -3.51 4.32
C GLU A 36 10.33 -2.53 5.37
N TYR A 37 10.60 -2.77 6.66
CA TYR A 37 10.21 -1.87 7.73
C TYR A 37 11.42 -1.13 8.27
N HIS A 38 11.38 0.19 8.20
CA HIS A 38 12.40 1.07 8.78
C HIS A 38 11.87 1.73 10.04
N THR A 39 12.78 2.09 10.94
CA THR A 39 12.44 2.70 12.22
C THR A 39 13.13 4.06 12.35
N ALA A 40 12.40 5.06 12.84
CA ALA A 40 12.89 6.40 13.12
C ALA A 40 12.47 6.84 14.54
N ILE A 41 13.27 7.71 15.14
CA ILE A 41 12.95 8.32 16.44
C ILE A 41 12.31 9.69 16.18
N LEU A 42 11.08 9.88 16.65
CA LEU A 42 10.37 11.13 16.50
C LEU A 42 10.87 12.18 17.53
N PRO A 43 11.16 13.42 17.10
CA PRO A 43 11.51 14.50 18.02
C PRO A 43 10.26 15.03 18.75
N GLY A 44 10.44 15.56 19.96
CA GLY A 44 9.38 16.27 20.68
C GLY A 44 8.37 15.40 21.43
N CYS A 45 8.63 14.10 21.57
CA CYS A 45 7.79 13.22 22.38
C CYS A 45 7.91 13.55 23.89
N PRO A 46 6.78 13.47 24.65
CA PRO A 46 6.80 13.52 26.10
C PRO A 46 7.69 12.43 26.73
N ILE A 47 8.16 12.66 27.97
CA ILE A 47 9.12 11.77 28.67
C ILE A 47 8.61 10.32 28.79
N GLU A 48 7.30 10.11 28.92
CA GLU A 48 6.71 8.78 29.07
C GLU A 48 6.20 8.17 27.75
N ALA A 49 6.35 8.89 26.63
CA ALA A 49 5.89 8.41 25.34
C ALA A 49 7.01 7.64 24.61
N ASN A 50 6.65 6.55 23.93
CA ASN A 50 7.58 5.83 23.06
C ASN A 50 7.81 6.63 21.75
N PRO A 51 9.03 7.11 21.48
CA PRO A 51 9.31 7.91 20.29
C PRO A 51 9.62 7.05 19.05
N VAL A 52 9.62 5.73 19.18
CA VAL A 52 9.99 4.79 18.11
C VAL A 52 8.84 4.65 17.11
N PHE A 53 9.04 5.14 15.88
CA PHE A 53 8.09 5.04 14.78
C PHE A 53 8.60 4.10 13.69
N THR A 54 7.82 3.09 13.34
CA THR A 54 8.15 2.10 12.32
C THR A 54 7.25 2.27 11.11
N TYR A 55 7.82 2.36 9.91
CA TYR A 55 7.10 2.63 8.67
C TYR A 55 7.56 1.71 7.52
N PRO A 56 6.67 1.41 6.55
CA PRO A 56 6.99 0.56 5.41
C PRO A 56 7.76 1.33 4.32
N VAL A 57 8.63 0.60 3.63
CA VAL A 57 9.45 1.05 2.51
C VAL A 57 9.25 0.08 1.34
N ALA A 58 8.92 0.58 0.15
CA ALA A 58 8.78 -0.26 -1.04
C ALA A 58 10.16 -0.69 -1.58
N LEU A 59 10.35 -1.99 -1.83
CA LEU A 59 11.57 -2.57 -2.39
C LEU A 59 11.51 -2.79 -3.90
#